data_AF-A0A822F0E0-F1
#
_entry.id   AF-A0A822F0E0-F1
#
_cell.length_a   1.000
_cell.length_b   1.000
_cell.length_c   1.000
_cell.angle_alpha   90.00
_cell.angle_beta   90.00
_cell.angle_gamma   90.00
#
_symmetry.space_group_name_H-M   'P 1'
#
loop_
_entity.id
_entity.type
_entity.pdbx_description
1 polymer ?
#
loop_
_entity_poly.entity_id
_entity_poly.type
_entity_poly.pdbx_seq_one_letter_code
_entity_poly.pdbx_strand_id
1 'polypeptide(L)' 'VCSEENMNEILDRYLKYNQHAGSYTWKYNGEVLDMDKTLEENGIKDDDTDFDRLKMRDDSYLQSVMLYYNDDLTEA' A
#
# COMPACT_ATOMS: atom_id res chain seq x y z
N VAL A 1 3.62 8.66 -1.01
CA VAL A 1 2.63 8.49 0.08
C VAL A 1 3.43 8.42 1.37
N CYS A 2 2.96 8.97 2.48
CA CYS A 2 3.74 8.98 3.73
C CYS A 2 3.41 7.74 4.57
N SER A 3 4.36 7.25 5.38
CA SER A 3 4.18 6.02 6.17
C SER A 3 3.11 6.12 7.27
N GLU A 4 2.85 7.33 7.74
CA GLU A 4 1.81 7.67 8.72
C GLU A 4 0.40 7.75 8.12
N GLU A 5 0.27 7.65 6.79
CA GLU A 5 -1.01 7.75 6.10
C GLU A 5 -1.83 6.46 6.24
N ASN A 6 -3.14 6.62 6.41
CA ASN A 6 -4.06 5.49 6.54
C ASN A 6 -4.29 4.81 5.19
N MET A 7 -4.46 3.49 5.19
CA MET A 7 -4.73 2.73 3.97
C MET A 7 -6.01 3.17 3.24
N ASN A 8 -7.04 3.65 3.94
CA ASN A 8 -8.24 4.23 3.32
C ASN A 8 -7.94 5.54 2.56
N GLU A 9 -7.07 6.41 3.09
CA GLU A 9 -6.67 7.65 2.40
C GLU A 9 -5.86 7.34 1.12
N ILE A 10 -5.06 6.28 1.16
CA ILE A 10 -4.34 5.75 0.00
C ILE A 10 -5.34 5.21 -1.04
N LEU A 11 -6.33 4.43 -0.60
CA LEU A 11 -7.41 3.93 -1.46
C LEU A 11 -8.15 5.08 -2.15
N ASP A 12 -8.58 6.11 -1.41
CA ASP A 12 -9.32 7.25 -1.95
C ASP A 12 -8.58 7.95 -3.10
N ARG A 13 -7.25 8.08 -2.99
CA ARG A 13 -6.43 8.62 -4.09
C ARG A 13 -6.30 7.63 -5.25
N TYR A 14 -6.22 6.34 -4.95
CA TYR A 14 -6.05 5.27 -5.94
C TYR A 14 -7.33 5.00 -6.76
N LEU A 15 -8.52 5.28 -6.21
CA LEU A 15 -9.81 5.12 -6.89
C LEU A 15 -9.91 5.88 -8.22
N LYS A 16 -9.08 6.93 -8.42
CA LYS A 16 -8.97 7.65 -9.70
C LYS A 16 -8.43 6.79 -10.84
N TYR A 17 -7.64 5.76 -10.53
CA TYR A 17 -7.04 4.83 -11.48
C TYR A 17 -7.84 3.55 -11.61
N ASN A 18 -8.44 3.09 -10.50
CA ASN A 18 -9.34 1.93 -10.49
C ASN A 18 -10.50 2.17 -9.52
N GLN A 19 -11.68 2.48 -10.05
CA GLN A 19 -12.88 2.78 -9.26
C GLN A 19 -13.39 1.58 -8.45
N HIS A 20 -12.97 0.37 -8.81
CA HIS A 20 -13.35 -0.88 -8.14
C HIS A 20 -12.29 -1.33 -7.12
N ALA A 21 -11.20 -0.58 -6.92
CA ALA A 21 -10.12 -0.99 -6.01
C ALA A 21 -10.56 -1.13 -4.54
N GLY A 22 -11.71 -0.56 -4.17
CA GLY A 22 -12.29 -0.72 -2.83
C GLY A 22 -12.78 -2.14 -2.55
N SER A 23 -13.07 -2.94 -3.57
CA SER A 23 -13.44 -4.36 -3.37
C SER A 23 -12.26 -5.31 -3.43
N TYR A 24 -11.07 -4.83 -3.79
CA TYR A 24 -9.88 -5.67 -3.99
C TYR A 24 -9.22 -5.93 -2.64
N THR A 25 -8.48 -7.04 -2.53
CA THR A 25 -7.66 -7.32 -1.35
C THR A 25 -6.27 -6.73 -1.52
N TRP A 26 -5.92 -5.81 -0.63
CA TRP A 26 -4.62 -5.15 -0.58
C TRP A 26 -3.64 -5.97 0.25
N LYS A 27 -2.44 -6.23 -0.28
CA LYS A 27 -1.42 -7.06 0.36
C LYS A 27 -0.03 -6.47 0.30
N TYR A 28 0.76 -6.73 1.34
CA TYR A 28 2.19 -6.44 1.39
C TYR A 28 2.95 -7.68 1.85
N ASN A 29 4.01 -8.06 1.12
CA ASN A 29 4.80 -9.27 1.40
C ASN A 29 3.97 -10.55 1.62
N GLY A 30 2.83 -10.67 0.94
CA GLY A 30 1.93 -11.83 1.02
C GLY A 30 0.85 -11.73 2.10
N GLU A 31 0.98 -10.79 3.04
CA GLU A 31 0.03 -10.56 4.13
C GLU A 31 -1.06 -9.57 3.73
N VAL A 32 -2.27 -9.75 4.26
CA VAL A 32 -3.40 -8.84 4.02
C VAL A 32 -3.24 -7.59 4.87
N LEU A 33 -3.37 -6.43 4.23
CA LEU A 33 -3.31 -5.13 4.91
C LEU A 33 -4.63 -4.84 5.62
N ASP A 34 -4.53 -4.25 6.81
CA ASP A 34 -5.64 -3.69 7.54
C ASP A 34 -5.91 -2.27 7.03
N MET A 35 -7.10 -2.06 6.48
CA MET A 35 -7.46 -0.79 5.84
C MET A 35 -7.64 0.35 6.84
N ASP A 36 -7.88 0.06 8.12
CA ASP A 36 -8.03 1.06 9.17
C ASP A 36 -6.70 1.46 9.82
N LYS A 37 -5.59 0.84 9.40
CA LYS A 37 -4.23 1.11 9.90
C LYS A 37 -3.39 1.95 8.94
N THR A 38 -2.34 2.55 9.47
CA THR A 38 -1.32 3.23 8.65
C THR A 38 -0.43 2.23 7.91
N LEU A 39 0.38 2.71 6.95
CA LEU A 39 1.40 1.88 6.31
C LEU A 39 2.38 1.30 7.35
N GLU A 40 2.85 2.14 8.28
CA GLU A 40 3.79 1.71 9.32
C GLU A 40 3.20 0.66 10.25
N GLU A 41 1.94 0.82 10.69
CA GLU A 41 1.23 -0.14 11.54
C GLU A 41 0.96 -1.47 10.82
N ASN A 42 0.85 -1.43 9.49
CA ASN A 42 0.80 -2.61 8.63
C ASN A 42 2.17 -3.22 8.32
N GLY A 43 3.25 -2.67 8.89
CA GLY A 43 4.62 -3.16 8.72
C GLY A 43 5.33 -2.68 7.45
N ILE A 44 4.76 -1.72 6.73
CA ILE A 44 5.41 -1.01 5.62
C ILE A 44 6.11 0.21 6.21
N LYS A 45 7.38 0.02 6.58
CA LYS A 45 8.19 1.06 7.21
C LYS A 45 8.81 1.98 6.17
N ASP A 46 9.11 3.20 6.62
CA ASP A 46 10.00 4.09 5.91
C ASP A 46 11.46 3.61 6.05
N ASP A 47 12.09 3.30 4.91
CA ASP A 47 13.46 2.76 4.84
C ASP A 47 14.49 3.87 4.55
N ASP A 48 14.08 5.15 4.44
CA ASP A 48 14.94 6.28 4.06
C ASP A 48 16.17 6.39 4.98
N THR A 49 15.98 6.20 6.30
CA THR A 49 17.09 6.26 7.27
C THR A 49 18.13 5.16 7.02
N ASP A 50 17.69 3.96 6.64
CA ASP A 50 18.59 2.84 6.35
C ASP A 50 19.28 3.02 4.99
N PHE A 51 18.59 3.57 3.98
CA PHE A 51 19.20 3.92 2.70
C PHE A 51 20.30 4.97 2.85
N ASP A 52 20.02 6.02 3.63
CA ASP A 52 20.99 7.07 3.95
C ASP A 52 22.24 6.53 4.64
N ARG A 53 22.02 5.65 5.62
CA ARG A 53 23.09 5.00 6.41
C ARG A 53 23.93 4.08 5.53
N LEU A 54 23.29 3.32 4.63
CA LEU A 54 23.95 2.37 3.74
C LEU A 54 24.49 2.99 2.46
N LYS A 55 24.25 4.30 2.24
CA LYS A 55 24.58 5.01 0.98
C LYS A 55 23.99 4.32 -0.25
N MET A 56 22.80 3.76 -0.07
CA MET A 56 21.97 3.29 -1.18
C MET A 56 21.34 4.50 -1.85
N ARG A 57 20.96 4.36 -3.13
CA ARG A 57 20.14 5.40 -3.77
C ARG A 57 18.70 5.15 -3.40
N ASP A 58 17.98 6.19 -3.05
CA ASP A 58 16.59 6.11 -2.60
C ASP A 58 15.63 5.59 -3.68
N ASP A 59 16.05 5.62 -4.95
CA ASP A 59 15.32 5.05 -6.09
C ASP A 59 15.66 3.57 -6.39
N SER A 60 16.56 2.96 -5.62
CA SER A 60 17.01 1.57 -5.86
C SER A 60 15.94 0.54 -5.49
N TYR A 61 15.05 0.89 -4.56
CA TYR A 61 14.01 0.00 -4.06
C TYR A 61 12.77 0.81 -3.66
N LEU A 62 11.61 0.31 -4.07
CA LEU A 62 10.31 0.85 -3.68
C LEU A 62 9.46 -0.29 -3.12
N GLN A 63 8.90 -0.10 -1.92
CA GLN A 63 7.94 -1.05 -1.38
C GLN A 63 6.73 -1.14 -2.32
N SER A 64 6.28 -2.37 -2.58
CA SER A 64 5.17 -2.62 -3.50
C SER A 64 3.98 -3.20 -2.76
N VAL A 65 2.83 -2.55 -2.90
CA VAL A 65 1.54 -3.08 -2.42
C VAL A 65 0.83 -3.76 -3.59
N MET A 66 0.44 -5.01 -3.38
CA MET A 66 -0.24 -5.82 -4.39
C MET A 66 -1.74 -5.75 -4.19
N LEU A 67 -2.47 -5.60 -5.31
CA LEU A 67 -3.93 -5.63 -5.32
C LEU A 67 -4.40 -6.93 -5.97
N TYR A 68 -5.18 -7.70 -5.22
CA TYR A 68 -5.78 -8.95 -5.68
C TYR A 68 -7.25 -8.69 -6.00
N TYR A 69 -7.62 -8.94 -7.25
CA TYR A 69 -9.02 -8.91 -7.67
C TYR A 69 -9.80 -9.98 -6.89
N ASN A 70 -10.91 -9.56 -6.30
CA ASN A 70 -11.90 -10.46 -5.75
C ASN A 70 -13.01 -10.62 -6.79
N ASP A 71 -13.43 -11.86 -7.03
CA ASP A 71 -14.57 -12.16 -7.91
C ASP A 71 -15.85 -12.00 -7.07
N ASP A 72 -16.11 -10.76 -6.68
CA ASP A 72 -17.36 -10.35 -6.04
C ASP A 72 -18.32 -9.79 -7.10
N LEU A 73 -19.58 -10.23 -7.02
CA LEU A 73 -20.67 -9.97 -7.95
C LEU A 73 -21.20 -8.52 -7.83
N THR A 74 -20.30 -7.55 -7.66
CA THR A 74 -20.59 -6.14 -7.39
C THR A 74 -20.75 -5.29 -8.65
N GLU A 75 -20.84 -5.91 -9.84
CA GLU A 75 -21.26 -5.23 -11.07
C GLU A 75 -22.76 -5.40 -11.33
N ALA A 76 -23.52 -4.33 -11.09
CA ALA A 76 -24.86 -4.09 -11.64
C ALA A 76 -24.99 -2.63 -12.08
#